data_AF-A0A1F1ZZS2-F1
#
_entry.id   AF-A0A1F1ZZS2-F1
#
_cell.length_a   1.000
_cell.length_b   1.000
_cell.length_c   1.000
_cell.angle_alpha   90.00
_cell.angle_beta   90.00
_cell.angle_gamma   90.00
#
_symmetry.space_group_name_H-M   'P 1'
#
loop_
_entity.id
_entity.type
_entity.pdbx_description
1 polymer ?
#
loop_
_entity_poly.entity_id
_entity_poly.type
_entity_poly.pdbx_seq_one_letter_code
_entity_poly.pdbx_strand_id
1 'polypeptide(L)'
;MATTPTPEEAIDRAKRVLDDRIDTIRQAVEARQHVADVREETDRERAELEARIAQRVGDAERADVKAYNAAVSAGWSADELRKIGLPEPDKKARTRRRAARKPAASRPAPPAPEPTAPSDDRSAVEGDQDAA
;
A
#
# COMPACT_ATOMS: atom_id res chain seq x y z
N MET A 1 41.79 -48.81 -19.37
CA MET A 1 42.89 -47.92 -18.94
C MET A 1 42.29 -46.54 -18.72
N ALA A 2 42.24 -46.06 -17.48
CA ALA A 2 41.88 -44.66 -17.23
C ALA A 2 43.13 -43.82 -17.50
N THR A 3 43.14 -43.08 -18.60
CA THR A 3 44.20 -42.10 -18.88
C THR A 3 44.01 -40.93 -17.93
N THR A 4 44.97 -40.72 -17.04
CA THR A 4 45.02 -39.52 -16.20
C THR A 4 45.20 -38.31 -17.13
N PRO A 5 44.29 -37.32 -17.10
CA PRO A 5 44.40 -36.14 -17.95
C PRO A 5 45.65 -35.32 -17.59
N THR A 6 46.16 -34.57 -18.55
CA THR A 6 47.25 -33.62 -18.27
C THR A 6 46.74 -32.52 -17.33
N PRO A 7 47.63 -31.81 -16.60
CA PRO A 7 47.23 -30.71 -15.74
C PRO A 7 46.38 -29.65 -16.47
N GLU A 8 46.72 -29.30 -17.71
CA GLU A 8 45.96 -28.34 -18.52
C GLU A 8 44.56 -28.86 -18.86
N GLU A 9 44.43 -30.12 -19.28
CA GLU A 9 43.12 -30.73 -19.56
C GLU A 9 42.23 -30.81 -18.32
N ALA A 10 42.81 -31.07 -17.15
CA ALA A 10 42.10 -31.09 -15.88
C ALA A 10 41.60 -29.68 -15.51
N ILE A 11 42.43 -28.65 -15.70
CA ILE A 11 42.06 -27.24 -15.47
C ILE A 11 40.93 -26.82 -16.42
N ASP A 12 41.02 -27.16 -17.71
CA ASP A 12 39.99 -26.79 -18.69
C ASP A 12 38.66 -27.50 -18.46
N ARG A 13 38.69 -28.75 -17.97
CA ARG A 13 37.47 -29.43 -17.51
C ARG A 13 36.89 -28.75 -16.28
N ALA A 14 37.73 -28.38 -15.31
CA ALA A 14 37.28 -27.70 -14.10
C ALA A 14 36.65 -26.33 -14.42
N LYS A 15 37.27 -25.55 -15.31
CA LYS A 15 36.72 -24.27 -15.79
C LYS A 15 35.34 -24.42 -16.41
N ARG A 16 35.18 -25.35 -17.36
CA ARG A 16 33.87 -25.63 -17.97
C ARG A 16 32.79 -25.95 -16.94
N VAL A 17 33.10 -26.78 -15.95
CA VAL A 17 32.15 -27.09 -14.87
C VAL A 17 31.83 -25.87 -14.02
N LEU A 18 32.79 -24.97 -13.78
CA LEU A 18 32.55 -23.72 -13.06
C LEU A 18 31.72 -22.74 -13.90
N ASP A 19 32.00 -22.62 -15.18
CA ASP A 19 31.26 -21.78 -16.12
C ASP A 19 29.80 -22.24 -16.20
N ASP A 20 29.55 -23.54 -16.33
CA ASP A 20 28.20 -24.12 -16.30
C ASP A 20 27.45 -23.75 -15.00
N ARG A 21 28.15 -23.84 -13.85
CA ARG A 21 27.55 -23.45 -12.56
C ARG A 21 27.27 -21.96 -12.48
N ILE A 22 28.17 -21.12 -12.97
CA ILE A 22 27.98 -19.67 -13.03
C ILE A 22 26.76 -19.34 -13.89
N ASP A 23 26.60 -20.00 -15.03
CA ASP A 23 25.46 -19.81 -15.91
C ASP A 23 24.13 -20.22 -15.23
N THR A 24 24.10 -21.29 -14.45
CA THR A 24 22.90 -21.65 -13.67
C THR A 24 22.53 -20.58 -12.63
N ILE A 25 23.52 -19.95 -11.99
CA ILE A 25 23.27 -18.86 -11.04
C ILE A 25 22.77 -17.63 -11.78
N ARG A 26 23.35 -17.30 -12.95
CA ARG A 26 22.90 -16.19 -13.79
C ARG A 26 21.42 -16.35 -14.15
N GLN A 27 21.04 -17.52 -14.67
CA GLN A 27 19.66 -17.82 -15.03
C GLN A 27 18.72 -17.71 -13.82
N ALA A 28 19.15 -18.18 -12.65
CA ALA A 28 18.33 -18.09 -11.43
C ALA A 28 18.12 -16.64 -10.98
N VAL A 29 19.13 -15.78 -11.11
CA VAL A 29 19.03 -14.35 -10.78
C VAL A 29 18.14 -13.64 -11.79
N GLU A 30 18.31 -13.89 -13.10
CA GLU A 30 17.46 -13.34 -14.16
C GLU A 30 15.99 -13.72 -13.96
N ALA A 31 15.71 -14.99 -13.63
CA ALA A 31 14.36 -15.45 -13.34
C ALA A 31 13.75 -14.73 -12.12
N ARG A 32 14.54 -14.49 -11.06
CA ARG A 32 14.08 -13.76 -9.88
C ARG A 32 13.79 -12.29 -10.19
N GLN A 33 14.65 -11.65 -10.99
CA GLN A 33 14.44 -10.27 -11.42
C GLN A 33 13.16 -10.18 -12.25
N HIS A 34 12.99 -11.07 -13.22
CA HIS A 34 11.80 -11.10 -14.06
C HIS A 34 10.51 -11.27 -13.25
N VAL A 35 10.52 -12.12 -12.21
CA VAL A 35 9.38 -12.27 -11.29
C VAL A 35 9.10 -10.97 -10.53
N ALA A 36 10.12 -10.24 -10.10
CA ALA A 36 9.94 -8.94 -9.45
C ALA A 36 9.32 -7.93 -10.42
N ASP A 37 9.86 -7.83 -11.64
CA ASP A 37 9.37 -6.90 -12.67
C ASP A 37 7.90 -7.15 -13.02
N VAL A 38 7.52 -8.43 -13.23
CA VAL A 38 6.13 -8.82 -13.54
C VAL A 38 5.18 -8.48 -12.38
N ARG A 39 5.62 -8.65 -11.13
CA ARG A 39 4.80 -8.29 -9.96
C ARG A 39 4.57 -6.79 -9.91
N GLU A 40 5.62 -5.99 -10.09
CA GLU A 40 5.51 -4.52 -10.09
C GLU A 40 4.62 -4.01 -11.23
N GLU A 41 4.71 -4.61 -12.40
CA GLU A 41 3.82 -4.30 -13.54
C GLU A 41 2.36 -4.67 -13.23
N THR A 42 2.13 -5.89 -12.75
CA THR A 42 0.79 -6.38 -12.41
C THR A 42 0.14 -5.53 -11.32
N ASP A 43 0.90 -5.14 -10.29
CA ASP A 43 0.40 -4.30 -9.20
C ASP A 43 0.01 -2.90 -9.71
N ARG A 44 0.78 -2.33 -10.63
CA ARG A 44 0.44 -1.06 -11.29
C ARG A 44 -0.83 -1.18 -12.12
N GLU A 45 -0.92 -2.20 -12.98
CA GLU A 45 -2.12 -2.45 -13.80
C GLU A 45 -3.37 -2.66 -12.95
N ARG A 46 -3.24 -3.43 -11.86
CA ARG A 46 -4.33 -3.67 -10.91
C ARG A 46 -4.79 -2.37 -10.27
N ALA A 47 -3.86 -1.51 -9.81
CA ALA A 47 -4.20 -0.23 -9.22
C ALA A 47 -4.94 0.69 -10.21
N GLU A 48 -4.51 0.73 -11.47
CA GLU A 48 -5.17 1.50 -12.52
C GLU A 48 -6.59 0.98 -12.83
N LEU A 49 -6.75 -0.34 -12.91
CA LEU A 49 -8.06 -0.97 -13.12
C LEU A 49 -9.01 -0.68 -11.95
N GLU A 50 -8.53 -0.78 -10.72
CA GLU A 50 -9.30 -0.46 -9.52
C GLU A 50 -9.73 1.01 -9.50
N ALA A 51 -8.82 1.93 -9.86
CA ALA A 51 -9.13 3.35 -9.96
C ALA A 51 -10.22 3.62 -11.02
N ARG A 52 -10.13 2.98 -12.19
CA ARG A 52 -11.13 3.10 -13.26
C ARG A 52 -12.49 2.56 -12.84
N ILE A 53 -12.52 1.40 -12.16
CA ILE A 53 -13.75 0.82 -11.64
C ILE A 53 -14.38 1.75 -10.60
N ALA A 54 -13.58 2.22 -9.64
CA ALA A 54 -14.02 3.14 -8.60
C ALA A 54 -14.58 4.43 -9.18
N GLN A 55 -13.94 4.97 -10.23
CA GLN A 55 -14.43 6.15 -10.95
C GLN A 55 -15.79 5.87 -11.61
N ARG A 56 -15.92 4.80 -12.41
CA ARG A 56 -17.17 4.44 -13.10
C ARG A 56 -18.33 4.21 -12.14
N VAL A 57 -18.09 3.48 -11.06
CA VAL A 57 -19.09 3.27 -10.00
C VAL A 57 -19.43 4.60 -9.35
N GLY A 58 -18.43 5.40 -8.99
CA GLY A 58 -18.63 6.71 -8.37
C GLY A 58 -19.44 7.68 -9.24
N ASP A 59 -19.22 7.68 -10.56
CA ASP A 59 -19.99 8.44 -11.54
C ASP A 59 -21.45 7.99 -11.61
N ALA A 60 -21.67 6.67 -11.70
CA ALA A 60 -23.02 6.09 -11.73
C ALA A 60 -23.81 6.42 -10.46
N GLU A 61 -23.21 6.27 -9.28
CA GLU A 61 -23.88 6.62 -8.02
C GLU A 61 -24.17 8.13 -7.91
N ARG A 62 -23.29 9.00 -8.45
CA ARG A 62 -23.55 10.45 -8.48
C ARG A 62 -24.73 10.78 -9.38
N ALA A 63 -24.81 10.12 -10.54
CA ALA A 63 -25.91 10.28 -11.47
C ALA A 63 -27.25 9.85 -10.85
N ASP A 64 -27.26 8.71 -10.13
CA ASP A 64 -28.43 8.23 -9.40
C ASP A 64 -28.91 9.24 -8.34
N VAL A 65 -28.00 9.71 -7.46
CA VAL A 65 -28.32 10.74 -6.46
C VAL A 65 -28.85 12.02 -7.12
N LYS A 66 -28.25 12.45 -8.23
CA LYS A 66 -28.69 13.63 -8.98
C LYS A 66 -30.11 13.44 -9.53
N ALA A 67 -30.41 12.29 -10.13
CA ALA A 67 -31.73 11.98 -10.68
C ALA A 67 -32.80 11.92 -9.59
N TYR A 68 -32.51 11.25 -8.47
CA TYR A 68 -33.41 11.22 -7.32
C TYR A 68 -33.69 12.62 -6.76
N ASN A 69 -32.65 13.44 -6.59
CA ASN A 69 -32.83 14.82 -6.11
C ASN A 69 -33.64 15.66 -7.10
N ALA A 70 -33.48 15.46 -8.41
CA ALA A 70 -34.30 16.14 -9.42
C ALA A 70 -35.77 15.74 -9.32
N ALA A 71 -36.08 14.47 -9.08
CA ALA A 71 -37.45 14.02 -8.83
C ALA A 71 -38.04 14.68 -7.58
N VAL A 72 -37.28 14.75 -6.48
CA VAL A 72 -37.71 15.46 -5.27
C VAL A 72 -37.93 16.95 -5.53
N SER A 73 -37.04 17.61 -6.27
CA SER A 73 -37.20 19.01 -6.67
C SER A 73 -38.41 19.25 -7.58
N ALA A 74 -38.85 18.23 -8.33
CA ALA A 74 -40.06 18.27 -9.14
C ALA A 74 -41.35 18.04 -8.32
N GLY A 75 -41.25 17.92 -6.99
CA GLY A 75 -42.39 17.83 -6.08
C GLY A 75 -42.72 16.42 -5.59
N TRP A 76 -41.96 15.41 -5.99
CA TRP A 76 -42.15 14.05 -5.49
C TRP A 76 -41.66 13.92 -4.04
N SER A 77 -42.50 13.39 -3.16
CA SER A 77 -42.08 13.04 -1.81
C SER A 77 -41.27 11.74 -1.80
N ALA A 78 -40.42 11.55 -0.78
CA ALA A 78 -39.63 10.33 -0.62
C ALA A 78 -40.51 9.07 -0.45
N ASP A 79 -41.71 9.22 0.11
CA ASP A 79 -42.63 8.10 0.32
C ASP A 79 -43.35 7.71 -0.98
N GLU A 80 -43.69 8.68 -1.83
CA GLU A 80 -44.23 8.42 -3.18
C GLU A 80 -43.20 7.72 -4.06
N LEU A 81 -41.94 8.21 -4.07
CA LEU A 81 -40.84 7.56 -4.79
C LEU A 81 -40.64 6.13 -4.30
N ARG A 82 -40.68 5.89 -2.98
CA ARG A 82 -40.59 4.53 -2.42
C ARG A 82 -41.77 3.66 -2.84
N LYS A 83 -42.99 4.20 -2.88
CA LYS A 83 -44.21 3.47 -3.27
C LYS A 83 -44.16 3.00 -4.73
N ILE A 84 -43.50 3.76 -5.60
CA ILE A 84 -43.29 3.39 -7.01
C ILE A 84 -41.99 2.59 -7.25
N GLY A 85 -41.29 2.19 -6.19
CA GLY A 85 -40.09 1.35 -6.28
C GLY A 85 -38.78 2.10 -6.54
N LEU A 86 -38.74 3.42 -6.36
CA LEU A 86 -37.54 4.25 -6.40
C LEU A 86 -37.13 4.66 -4.98
N PRO A 87 -36.51 3.77 -4.18
CA PRO A 87 -36.05 4.11 -2.85
C PRO A 87 -34.91 5.14 -2.89
N GLU A 88 -34.57 5.69 -1.72
CA GLU A 88 -33.44 6.61 -1.59
C GLU A 88 -32.13 5.94 -2.07
N PRO A 89 -31.33 6.59 -2.94
CA PRO A 89 -30.05 6.08 -3.40
C PRO A 89 -29.13 5.64 -2.27
N ASP A 90 -28.49 4.48 -2.41
CA ASP A 90 -27.66 3.86 -1.37
C ASP A 90 -26.54 4.78 -0.89
N LYS A 91 -25.92 5.55 -1.80
CA LYS A 91 -24.90 6.54 -1.48
C LYS A 91 -25.42 7.64 -0.55
N LYS A 92 -26.64 8.11 -0.79
CA LYS A 92 -27.29 9.14 0.02
C LYS A 92 -27.65 8.59 1.41
N ALA A 93 -28.24 7.38 1.45
CA ALA A 93 -28.56 6.69 2.69
C ALA A 93 -27.31 6.40 3.55
N ARG A 94 -26.21 5.95 2.92
CA ARG A 94 -24.93 5.67 3.59
C ARG A 94 -24.30 6.94 4.17
N THR A 95 -24.31 8.04 3.42
CA THR A 95 -23.78 9.34 3.87
C THR A 95 -24.56 9.86 5.08
N ARG A 96 -25.89 9.78 5.04
CA ARG A 96 -26.76 10.13 6.18
C ARG A 96 -26.45 9.30 7.43
N ARG A 97 -26.28 7.99 7.28
CA ARG A 97 -25.90 7.10 8.40
C ARG A 97 -24.53 7.44 8.98
N ARG A 98 -23.54 7.80 8.15
CA ARG A 98 -22.22 8.24 8.62
C ARG A 98 -22.29 9.57 9.36
N ALA A 99 -23.06 10.53 8.86
CA ALA A 99 -23.26 11.83 9.51
C ALA A 99 -23.93 11.67 10.89
N ALA A 100 -24.93 10.79 11.00
CA ALA A 100 -25.61 10.50 12.27
C ALA A 100 -24.74 9.81 13.33
N ARG A 101 -23.61 9.22 12.93
CA ARG A 101 -22.67 8.53 13.83
C ARG A 101 -21.51 9.39 14.31
N LYS A 102 -21.39 10.65 13.84
CA LYS A 102 -20.32 11.55 14.30
C LYS A 102 -20.67 12.00 15.73
N PRO A 103 -19.90 11.63 16.78
CA PRO A 103 -20.11 12.19 18.11
C PRO A 103 -19.83 13.70 18.01
N ALA A 104 -20.63 14.51 18.71
CA ALA A 104 -20.29 15.90 18.95
C ALA A 104 -18.87 15.95 19.51
N ALA A 105 -18.00 16.70 18.84
CA ALA A 105 -16.59 16.79 19.19
C ALA A 105 -16.42 17.10 20.68
N SER A 106 -15.48 16.37 21.28
CA SER A 106 -15.05 16.43 22.66
C SER A 106 -15.07 17.84 23.25
N ARG A 107 -15.73 17.97 24.40
CA ARG A 107 -15.46 19.02 25.38
C ARG A 107 -13.94 19.07 25.64
N PRO A 108 -13.29 20.25 25.59
CA PRO A 108 -11.86 20.33 25.86
C PRO A 108 -11.59 19.92 27.32
N ALA A 109 -10.66 18.99 27.51
CA ALA A 109 -10.15 18.62 28.82
C ALA A 109 -9.42 19.84 29.44
N PRO A 110 -9.52 20.08 30.76
CA PRO A 110 -8.75 21.14 31.41
C PRO A 110 -7.25 20.82 31.33
N PRO A 111 -6.38 21.85 31.23
CA PRO A 111 -4.95 21.65 31.12
C PRO A 111 -4.37 21.02 32.40
N ALA A 112 -3.59 19.95 32.23
CA ALA A 112 -2.79 19.34 33.29
C ALA A 112 -1.48 20.15 33.48
N PRO A 113 -0.92 20.23 34.71
CA PRO A 113 0.22 21.08 35.04
C PRO A 113 1.53 20.57 34.40
N GLU A 114 2.39 21.53 34.04
CA GLU A 114 3.65 21.35 33.33
C GLU A 114 4.67 20.47 34.09
N PRO A 115 5.45 19.62 33.39
CA PRO A 115 6.58 18.91 33.98
C PRO A 115 7.82 19.82 34.04
N THR A 116 8.32 20.03 35.26
CA THR A 116 9.61 20.68 35.54
C THR A 116 10.75 19.81 35.00
N ALA A 117 11.59 20.37 34.13
CA ALA A 117 12.80 19.72 33.64
C ALA A 117 13.91 19.75 34.71
N PRO A 118 14.64 18.65 34.96
CA PRO A 118 15.96 18.73 35.56
C PRO A 118 16.99 19.03 34.46
N SER A 119 17.73 20.12 34.65
CA SER A 119 18.94 20.46 33.90
C SER A 119 20.02 19.42 34.17
N ASP A 120 20.44 18.69 33.15
CA ASP A 120 21.71 17.94 33.18
C ASP A 120 22.83 18.80 32.57
N ASP A 121 23.67 19.27 33.49
CA ASP A 121 24.90 20.00 33.27
C ASP A 121 25.95 19.07 32.61
N ARG A 122 26.43 19.46 31.43
CA ARG A 122 27.56 18.82 30.76
C ARG A 122 28.85 19.38 31.35
N SER A 123 29.39 18.72 32.36
CA SER A 123 30.78 18.90 32.78
C SER A 123 31.62 17.71 32.33
N ALA A 124 32.48 18.00 31.34
CA ALA A 124 33.47 17.12 30.76
C ALA A 124 34.51 16.67 31.79
N VAL A 125 34.80 15.36 31.83
CA VAL A 125 35.98 14.80 32.49
C VAL A 125 36.72 14.00 31.43
N GLU A 126 37.66 14.67 30.76
CA GLU A 126 38.64 14.05 29.87
C GLU A 126 39.94 13.93 30.67
N GLY A 127 40.38 12.70 30.89
CA GLY A 127 41.55 12.39 31.72
C GLY A 127 41.90 10.92 31.61
N ASP A 128 42.71 10.63 30.60
CA ASP A 128 43.92 9.81 30.70
C ASP A 128 43.78 8.38 31.25
N GLN A 129 44.07 7.39 30.39
CA GLN A 129 45.14 6.43 30.66
C GLN A 129 45.38 5.51 29.46
N ASP A 130 46.52 5.75 28.83
CA ASP A 130 47.26 4.80 28.01
C ASP A 130 48.51 4.35 28.82
N ALA A 131 49.02 3.16 28.50
CA ALA A 131 50.29 2.55 28.92
C ALA A 131 50.44 1.96 30.35
N ALA A 132 50.48 0.62 30.43
CA ALA A 132 51.72 -0.16 30.67
C ALA A 132 51.45 -1.67 30.57
#